data_AF-A0A3D4BME6-F1
#
_entry.id   AF-A0A3D4BME6-F1
#
_cell.length_a   1.000
_cell.length_b   1.000
_cell.length_c   1.000
_cell.angle_alpha   90.00
_cell.angle_beta   90.00
_cell.angle_gamma   90.00
#
_symmetry.space_group_name_H-M   'P 1'
#
loop_
_entity.id
_entity.type
_entity.pdbx_description
1 polymer ?
#
loop_
_entity_poly.entity_id
_entity_poly.type
_entity_poly.pdbx_seq_one_letter_code
_entity_poly.pdbx_strand_id
1 'polypeptide(L)'
;NGTEISILKTLNNSDKDFKNKIITFISGSAGTTISKKKYFFESFKNYYLQNDVFQFTIIELDEKERLLSGSDFLIFYWVKFFNSKSKSLLKKIKKYNQTQ
;
A
#
# COMPACT_ATOMS: atom_id res chain seq x y z
N ASN A 1 3.07 7.73 -13.33
CA ASN A 1 2.02 8.13 -12.37
C ASN A 1 0.59 7.89 -12.84
N GLY A 2 0.17 8.25 -14.07
CA GLY A 2 -1.21 8.00 -14.52
C GLY A 2 -1.61 6.52 -14.62
N THR A 3 -0.80 5.69 -15.28
CA THR A 3 -1.06 4.25 -15.46
C THR A 3 -1.14 3.48 -14.15
N GLU A 4 -0.24 3.75 -13.20
CA GLU A 4 -0.22 3.13 -11.88
C GLU A 4 -1.51 3.44 -11.09
N ILE A 5 -2.01 4.67 -11.16
CA ILE A 5 -3.27 5.08 -10.53
C ILE A 5 -4.44 4.34 -11.17
N SER A 6 -4.48 4.25 -12.50
CA SER A 6 -5.53 3.49 -13.21
C SER A 6 -5.52 2.01 -12.80
N ILE A 7 -4.33 1.39 -12.72
CA ILE A 7 -4.19 0.01 -12.24
C ILE A 7 -4.75 -0.12 -10.83
N LEU A 8 -4.37 0.76 -9.90
CA LEU A 8 -4.88 0.71 -8.51
C LEU A 8 -6.40 0.90 -8.44
N LYS A 9 -6.99 1.78 -9.25
CA LYS A 9 -8.46 1.97 -9.32
C LYS A 9 -9.16 0.70 -9.81
N THR A 10 -8.67 0.12 -10.91
CA THR A 10 -9.20 -1.14 -11.46
C THR A 10 -9.09 -2.28 -10.45
N LEU A 11 -7.93 -2.41 -9.81
CA LEU A 11 -7.66 -3.46 -8.83
C LEU A 11 -8.48 -3.33 -7.55
N ASN A 12 -8.71 -2.11 -7.07
CA ASN A 12 -9.52 -1.86 -5.88
C ASN A 12 -11.04 -1.96 -6.14
N ASN A 13 -11.44 -2.09 -7.40
CA ASN A 13 -12.82 -2.00 -7.87
C ASN A 13 -13.59 -0.84 -7.20
N SER A 14 -12.95 0.33 -7.16
CA SER A 14 -13.39 1.46 -6.33
C SER A 14 -13.19 2.80 -7.01
N ASP A 15 -14.17 3.69 -6.83
CA ASP A 15 -14.11 5.09 -7.29
C ASP A 15 -13.17 5.97 -6.45
N LYS A 16 -12.44 5.38 -5.49
CA LYS A 16 -11.51 6.10 -4.63
C LYS A 16 -10.49 6.88 -5.45
N ASP A 17 -10.38 8.18 -5.16
CA ASP A 17 -9.42 9.03 -5.83
C ASP A 17 -8.05 8.96 -5.17
N PHE A 18 -7.14 8.26 -5.83
CA PHE A 18 -5.73 8.16 -5.45
C PHE A 18 -4.90 9.37 -5.92
N LYS A 19 -5.50 10.31 -6.66
CA LYS A 19 -4.79 11.50 -7.15
C LYS A 19 -4.37 12.38 -5.97
N ASN A 20 -3.10 12.79 -5.97
CA ASN A 20 -2.48 13.61 -4.90
C ASN A 20 -2.55 12.97 -3.50
N LYS A 21 -2.73 11.65 -3.42
CA LYS A 21 -2.73 10.91 -2.15
C LYS A 21 -1.37 10.27 -1.89
N ILE A 22 -0.97 10.24 -0.62
CA ILE A 22 0.23 9.56 -0.18
C ILE A 22 -0.12 8.09 0.07
N ILE A 23 0.49 7.20 -0.72
CA ILE A 23 0.25 5.75 -0.67
C ILE A 23 1.51 5.07 -0.18
N THR A 24 1.41 4.29 0.90
CA THR A 24 2.51 3.49 1.42
C THR A 24 2.29 2.02 1.12
N PHE A 25 3.32 1.37 0.56
CA PHE A 25 3.29 -0.04 0.24
C PHE A 25 3.94 -0.84 1.36
N ILE A 26 3.29 -1.92 1.79
CA ILE A 26 3.68 -2.73 2.93
C ILE A 26 3.72 -4.19 2.49
N SER A 27 4.81 -4.88 2.84
CA SER A 27 5.04 -6.27 2.50
C SER A 27 5.60 -7.08 3.67
N GLY A 28 5.97 -8.32 3.37
CA GLY A 28 6.51 -9.28 4.32
C GLY A 28 5.41 -10.06 5.02
N SER A 29 5.72 -11.29 5.43
CA SER A 29 4.74 -12.22 6.02
C SER A 29 3.92 -11.61 7.17
N ALA A 30 4.55 -10.76 7.99
CA ALA A 30 3.94 -10.08 9.14
C ALA A 30 3.28 -8.72 8.81
N GLY A 31 3.37 -8.23 7.57
CA GLY A 31 2.76 -6.96 7.16
C GLY A 31 3.36 -5.74 7.87
N THR A 32 4.67 -5.73 8.13
CA THR A 32 5.36 -4.64 8.84
C THR A 32 6.56 -4.04 8.09
N THR A 33 6.86 -4.55 6.89
CA THR A 33 7.97 -4.07 6.07
C THR A 33 7.45 -3.01 5.11
N ILE A 34 7.95 -1.78 5.24
CA ILE A 34 7.64 -0.71 4.30
C ILE A 34 8.45 -0.98 3.03
N SER A 35 7.77 -1.01 1.90
CA SER A 35 8.34 -1.38 0.62
C SER A 35 8.29 -0.22 -0.38
N LYS A 36 9.18 -0.26 -1.36
CA LYS A 36 9.16 0.70 -2.47
C LYS A 36 8.02 0.37 -3.41
N LYS A 37 7.33 1.41 -3.90
CA LYS A 37 6.27 1.33 -4.92
C LYS A 37 6.63 0.39 -6.09
N LYS A 38 7.86 0.49 -6.60
CA LYS A 38 8.32 -0.32 -7.75
C LYS A 38 8.15 -1.82 -7.52
N TYR A 39 8.40 -2.30 -6.29
CA TYR A 39 8.32 -3.73 -5.98
C TYR A 39 6.89 -4.25 -6.01
N PHE A 40 5.92 -3.43 -5.61
CA PHE A 40 4.50 -3.78 -5.73
C PHE A 40 4.12 -4.00 -7.20
N PHE A 41 4.47 -3.05 -8.09
CA PHE A 41 4.11 -3.15 -9.50
C PHE A 41 4.91 -4.22 -10.25
N GLU A 42 6.18 -4.44 -9.88
CA GLU A 42 6.97 -5.57 -10.40
C GLU A 42 6.35 -6.91 -9.99
N SER A 43 5.97 -7.07 -8.71
CA SER A 43 5.24 -8.27 -8.26
C SER A 43 3.92 -8.43 -8.99
N PHE A 44 3.11 -7.38 -9.08
CA PHE A 44 1.83 -7.42 -9.81
C PHE A 44 2.02 -7.86 -11.27
N LYS A 45 2.99 -7.27 -11.97
CA LYS A 45 3.32 -7.64 -13.36
C LYS A 45 3.68 -9.11 -13.48
N ASN A 46 4.50 -9.63 -12.56
CA ASN A 46 4.93 -11.03 -12.61
C ASN A 46 3.76 -12.01 -12.41
N TYR A 47 2.85 -11.73 -11.47
CA TYR A 47 1.65 -12.55 -11.28
C TYR A 47 0.73 -12.49 -12.50
N TYR A 48 0.52 -11.28 -13.05
CA TYR A 48 -0.30 -11.09 -14.25
C TYR A 48 0.23 -11.90 -15.44
N LEU A 49 1.55 -11.89 -15.67
CA LEU A 49 2.18 -12.66 -16.76
C LEU A 49 2.07 -14.18 -16.57
N GLN A 50 1.91 -14.65 -15.33
CA GLN A 50 1.74 -16.06 -14.99
C GLN A 50 0.27 -16.49 -14.96
N ASN A 51 -0.67 -15.57 -15.26
CA ASN A 51 -2.12 -15.77 -15.08
C ASN A 51 -2.49 -16.20 -13.63
N ASP A 52 -1.74 -15.71 -12.64
CA ASP A 52 -1.95 -16.02 -11.23
C ASP A 52 -2.62 -14.85 -10.47
N VAL A 53 -3.24 -15.16 -9.33
CA VAL A 53 -3.96 -14.21 -8.49
C VAL A 53 -2.98 -13.44 -7.60
N PHE A 54 -2.82 -12.16 -7.89
CA PHE A 54 -2.04 -11.26 -7.03
C PHE A 54 -2.87 -10.83 -5.81
N GLN A 55 -2.50 -11.31 -4.62
CA GLN A 55 -3.16 -10.96 -3.37
C GLN A 55 -2.62 -9.65 -2.78
N PHE A 56 -3.50 -8.68 -2.61
CA PHE A 56 -3.21 -7.42 -1.94
C PHE A 56 -4.47 -6.86 -1.27
N THR A 57 -4.28 -5.93 -0.34
CA THR A 57 -5.36 -5.23 0.36
C THR A 57 -5.05 -3.74 0.41
N ILE A 58 -6.02 -2.91 0.05
CA ILE A 58 -5.93 -1.45 0.13
C ILE A 58 -6.75 -0.98 1.33
N ILE A 59 -6.08 -0.29 2.24
CA ILE A 59 -6.70 0.30 3.42
C ILE A 59 -6.63 1.83 3.30
N GLU A 60 -7.78 2.48 3.40
CA GLU A 60 -7.86 3.93 3.58
C GLU A 60 -7.73 4.25 5.05
N LEU A 61 -6.86 5.21 5.39
CA LEU A 61 -6.61 5.60 6.76
C LEU A 61 -7.57 6.70 7.19
N ASP A 62 -8.09 6.58 8.41
CA ASP A 62 -8.86 7.66 9.03
C ASP A 62 -7.98 8.86 9.40
N GLU A 63 -8.58 9.96 9.82
CA GLU A 63 -7.83 11.17 10.17
C GLU A 63 -6.73 10.93 11.23
N LYS A 64 -7.02 10.13 12.27
CA LYS A 64 -6.05 9.84 13.34
C LYS A 64 -4.89 9.01 12.81
N GLU A 65 -5.18 8.01 12.00
CA GLU A 65 -4.18 7.14 11.38
C GLU A 65 -3.32 7.89 10.35
N ARG A 66 -3.93 8.79 9.57
CA ARG A 66 -3.24 9.70 8.63
C ARG A 66 -2.27 10.61 9.36
N LEU A 67 -2.67 11.24 10.47
CA LEU A 67 -1.79 12.09 11.26
C LEU A 67 -0.62 11.31 11.88
N LEU A 68 -0.84 10.05 12.24
CA LEU A 68 0.16 9.17 12.83
C LEU A 68 1.16 8.60 11.82
N SER A 69 0.75 8.37 10.58
CA SER A 69 1.57 7.76 9.52
C SER A 69 2.08 8.73 8.48
N GLY A 70 1.38 9.84 8.25
CA GLY A 70 1.63 10.72 7.10
C GLY A 70 1.20 10.11 5.76
N SER A 71 0.37 9.06 5.76
CA SER A 71 -0.13 8.39 4.55
C SER A 71 -1.64 8.43 4.51
N ASP A 72 -2.23 8.51 3.31
CA ASP A 72 -3.68 8.42 3.11
C ASP A 72 -4.13 6.97 2.91
N PHE A 73 -3.30 6.15 2.24
CA PHE A 73 -3.60 4.75 1.95
C PHE A 73 -2.41 3.85 2.29
N LEU A 74 -2.74 2.64 2.76
CA LEU A 74 -1.80 1.54 2.92
C LEU A 74 -2.16 0.44 1.94
N ILE A 75 -1.16 -0.08 1.21
CA ILE A 75 -1.32 -1.22 0.32
C ILE A 75 -0.49 -2.37 0.87
N PHE A 76 -1.16 -3.37 1.41
CA PHE A 76 -0.52 -4.60 1.88
C PHE A 76 -0.46 -5.60 0.73
N TYR A 77 0.71 -6.17 0.46
CA TYR A 77 0.89 -7.21 -0.56
C TYR A 77 1.94 -8.21 -0.10
N TRP A 78 1.81 -9.48 -0.50
CA TRP A 78 2.68 -10.56 -0.01
C TRP A 78 2.70 -10.67 1.54
N VAL A 79 1.52 -10.46 2.16
CA VAL A 79 1.33 -10.56 3.61
C VAL A 79 0.48 -11.78 3.93
N LYS A 80 0.74 -12.45 5.06
CA LYS A 80 -0.14 -13.49 5.59
C LYS A 80 -1.09 -12.91 6.64
N PHE A 81 -0.55 -12.01 7.46
CA PHE A 81 -1.28 -11.29 8.49
C PHE A 81 -0.89 -9.83 8.44
N PHE A 82 -1.85 -8.94 8.71
CA PHE A 82 -1.58 -7.51 8.82
C PHE A 82 -2.48 -6.88 9.86
N ASN A 83 -1.98 -5.82 10.50
CA ASN A 83 -2.76 -4.96 11.39
C ASN A 83 -2.53 -3.51 10.97
N SER A 84 -3.44 -2.98 10.15
CA SER A 84 -3.40 -1.60 9.66
C SER A 84 -3.47 -0.57 10.78
N LYS A 85 -4.07 -0.92 11.93
CA LYS A 85 -4.23 -0.05 13.10
C LYS A 85 -3.04 -0.07 14.06
N SER A 86 -1.98 -0.81 13.72
CA SER A 86 -0.79 -0.91 14.56
C SER A 86 -0.09 0.45 14.68
N LYS A 87 -0.16 1.06 15.87
CA LYS A 87 0.50 2.34 16.15
C LYS A 87 2.00 2.31 15.88
N SER A 88 2.66 1.16 16.15
CA SER A 88 4.09 0.98 15.88
C SER A 88 4.39 1.05 14.38
N LEU A 89 3.58 0.37 13.57
CA LEU A 89 3.68 0.41 12.12
C LEU A 89 3.43 1.82 11.57
N LEU A 90 2.34 2.48 11.99
CA LEU A 90 2.02 3.84 11.55
C LEU A 90 3.16 4.82 11.89
N LYS A 91 3.72 4.76 13.10
CA LYS A 91 4.88 5.58 13.48
C LYS A 91 6.13 5.28 12.63
N LYS A 92 6.36 4.01 12.28
CA LYS A 92 7.47 3.60 11.40
C LYS A 92 7.28 4.18 9.99
N ILE A 93 6.05 4.17 9.47
CA ILE A 93 5.70 4.77 8.18
C ILE A 93 5.97 6.26 8.18
N LYS A 94 5.59 6.98 9.25
CA LYS A 94 5.86 8.42 9.36
C LYS A 94 7.34 8.76 9.28
N LYS A 95 8.19 8.00 9.99
CA LYS A 95 9.64 8.18 9.90
C LYS A 95 10.17 7.91 8.50
N TYR A 96 9.67 6.87 7.83
CA TYR A 96 10.05 6.56 6.45
C TYR A 96 9.69 7.70 5.49
N ASN A 97 8.45 8.20 5.54
CA ASN A 97 7.98 9.29 4.68
C ASN A 97 8.72 10.62 4.89
N GLN A 98 9.33 10.85 6.06
CA GLN A 98 10.17 12.04 6.33
C GLN A 98 11.58 11.94 5.73
N THR A 99 12.01 10.76 5.30
CA THR A 99 13.37 10.51 4.78
C THR A 99 13.40 10.29 3.26
N GLN A 100 12.25 10.32 2.61
CA GLN A 100 12.09 10.26 1.16
C GLN A 100 11.96 11.67 0.58
#